data_AF-A0A382JN05-F1
#
_entry.id   AF-A0A382JN05-F1
#
_cell.length_a   1.000
_cell.length_b   1.000
_cell.length_c   1.000
_cell.angle_alpha   90.00
_cell.angle_beta   90.00
_cell.angle_gamma   90.00
#
_symmetry.space_group_name_H-M   'P 1'
#
loop_
_entity.id
_entity.type
_entity.pdbx_description
1 polymer ?
#
loop_
_entity_poly.entity_id
_entity_poly.type
_entity_poly.pdbx_seq_one_letter_code
_entity_poly.pdbx_strand_id
1 'polypeptide(L)'
;MDKKISFTFDGKKYSGFKGDTLASALIRNGVFLVGRSFKYHRPRGIISAGSEEPNAIVQLESGEITEPNVRATEIEIYEGLHATSQNNWPSLNLDFGSINDLLSPFFPAGFYYKTFMWPPKFWKKYEYFIRRAAGLGKSPTKDDPHQYEHFHYHCDVLIVGGGISGLYATKLLLKANLKVLVIEQSPELGGQYLNTDSFKTHEVIIKELEEHNNKDNLKIVKNSTVFAYMHSN
;
A
#
# COMPACT_ATOMS: atom_id res chain seq x y z
N MET A 1 6.39 24.92 9.04
CA MET A 1 4.93 24.78 9.27
C MET A 1 4.46 23.71 8.30
N ASP A 2 4.00 22.58 8.82
CA ASP A 2 3.60 21.46 7.99
C ASP A 2 2.37 21.83 7.15
N LYS A 3 2.48 21.66 5.82
CA LYS A 3 1.41 22.01 4.88
C LYS A 3 0.23 21.08 5.13
N LYS A 4 -0.92 21.65 5.49
CA LYS A 4 -2.18 20.91 5.67
C LYS A 4 -2.70 20.42 4.31
N ILE A 5 -3.17 19.18 4.26
CA ILE A 5 -3.72 18.52 3.07
C ILE A 5 -5.15 18.04 3.41
N SER A 6 -6.11 18.32 2.52
CA SER A 6 -7.50 17.85 2.67
C SER A 6 -7.73 16.56 1.86
N PHE A 7 -8.40 15.59 2.47
CA PHE A 7 -8.79 14.32 1.83
C PHE A 7 -10.18 13.87 2.28
N THR A 8 -10.76 12.89 1.60
CA THR A 8 -12.07 12.31 1.92
C THR A 8 -11.94 10.81 2.16
N PHE A 9 -12.53 10.32 3.25
CA PHE A 9 -12.64 8.89 3.55
C PHE A 9 -14.08 8.55 3.92
N ASP A 10 -14.67 7.55 3.25
CA ASP A 10 -16.07 7.13 3.43
C ASP A 10 -17.06 8.31 3.36
N GLY A 11 -16.85 9.22 2.41
CA GLY A 11 -17.68 10.40 2.18
C GLY A 11 -17.52 11.53 3.21
N LYS A 12 -16.68 11.35 4.23
CA LYS A 12 -16.37 12.39 5.22
C LYS A 12 -15.02 13.04 4.93
N LYS A 13 -14.97 14.37 5.00
CA LYS A 13 -13.74 15.14 4.84
C LYS A 13 -12.89 15.10 6.10
N TYR A 14 -11.60 14.93 5.92
CA TYR A 14 -10.57 14.92 6.94
C TYR A 14 -9.38 15.78 6.49
N SER A 15 -8.43 15.97 7.40
CA SER A 15 -7.18 16.66 7.07
C SER A 15 -5.99 16.01 7.73
N GLY A 16 -4.87 15.98 7.01
CA GLY A 16 -3.56 15.58 7.53
C GLY A 16 -2.50 16.59 7.11
N PHE A 17 -1.25 16.16 7.14
CA PHE A 17 -0.10 16.97 6.74
C PHE A 17 0.62 16.35 5.55
N LYS A 18 1.35 17.16 4.79
CA LYS A 18 2.24 16.66 3.73
C LYS A 18 3.21 15.64 4.32
N GLY A 19 3.30 14.46 3.69
CA GLY A 19 4.10 13.32 4.15
C GLY A 19 3.31 12.32 5.02
N ASP A 20 2.09 12.65 5.46
CA ASP A 20 1.21 11.65 6.06
C ASP A 20 0.81 10.61 4.99
N THR A 21 0.76 9.34 5.38
CA THR A 21 0.04 8.32 4.63
C THR A 21 -1.46 8.41 4.96
N LEU A 22 -2.32 7.82 4.14
CA LEU A 22 -3.74 7.74 4.47
C LEU A 22 -3.95 7.08 5.84
N ALA A 23 -3.17 6.05 6.17
CA ALA A 23 -3.21 5.40 7.47
C ALA A 23 -2.82 6.35 8.62
N SER A 24 -1.69 7.05 8.53
CA SER A 24 -1.27 7.98 9.60
C SER A 24 -2.27 9.14 9.76
N ALA A 25 -2.81 9.64 8.65
CA ALA A 25 -3.82 10.69 8.65
C ALA A 25 -5.15 10.23 9.28
N LEU A 26 -5.60 8.99 9.01
CA LEU A 26 -6.80 8.43 9.61
C LEU A 26 -6.65 8.26 11.12
N ILE A 27 -5.52 7.68 11.58
CA ILE A 27 -5.21 7.54 13.01
C ILE A 27 -5.19 8.91 13.70
N ARG A 28 -4.54 9.91 13.09
CA ARG A 28 -4.52 11.30 13.61
C ARG A 28 -5.91 11.90 13.78
N ASN A 29 -6.85 11.54 12.91
CA ASN A 29 -8.26 11.97 12.98
C ASN A 29 -9.14 11.06 13.85
N GLY A 30 -8.56 10.10 14.59
CA GLY A 30 -9.28 9.18 15.47
C GLY A 30 -10.06 8.08 14.74
N VAL A 31 -9.73 7.80 13.48
CA VAL A 31 -10.37 6.76 12.67
C VAL A 31 -9.57 5.47 12.77
N PHE A 32 -10.03 4.55 13.62
CA PHE A 32 -9.37 3.25 13.86
C PHE A 32 -10.08 2.08 13.19
N LEU A 33 -11.37 2.20 12.88
CA LEU A 33 -12.10 1.22 12.08
C LEU A 33 -11.95 1.65 10.61
N VAL A 34 -11.20 0.86 9.83
CA VAL A 34 -10.89 1.17 8.42
C VAL A 34 -11.40 0.11 7.46
N GLY A 35 -11.74 -1.08 7.97
CA GLY A 35 -12.22 -2.19 7.17
C GLY A 35 -12.91 -3.28 7.98
N ARG A 36 -13.29 -4.33 7.28
CA ARG A 36 -13.96 -5.52 7.81
C ARG A 36 -13.26 -6.76 7.26
N SER A 37 -13.17 -7.83 8.04
CA SER A 37 -12.56 -9.08 7.54
C SER A 37 -13.37 -9.64 6.38
N PHE A 38 -12.70 -10.07 5.30
CA PHE A 38 -13.36 -10.46 4.04
C PHE A 38 -14.49 -11.49 4.16
N LYS A 39 -14.42 -12.42 5.13
CA LYS A 39 -15.38 -13.52 5.28
C LYS A 39 -16.39 -13.28 6.40
N TYR A 40 -15.90 -12.88 7.56
CA TYR A 40 -16.69 -12.81 8.80
C TYR A 40 -17.15 -11.39 9.13
N HIS A 41 -16.72 -10.39 8.37
CA HIS A 41 -17.04 -8.98 8.62
C HIS A 41 -16.69 -8.50 10.05
N ARG A 42 -15.66 -9.09 10.67
CA ARG A 42 -15.10 -8.61 11.95
C ARG A 42 -14.52 -7.21 11.76
N PRO A 43 -14.70 -6.29 12.73
CA PRO A 43 -14.03 -4.99 12.72
C PRO A 43 -12.52 -5.14 12.50
N ARG A 44 -11.94 -4.36 11.58
CA ARG A 44 -10.49 -4.33 11.32
C ARG A 44 -9.97 -2.89 11.35
N GLY A 45 -8.86 -2.72 12.06
CA GLY A 45 -8.09 -1.49 12.13
C GLY A 45 -6.73 -1.64 11.46
N ILE A 46 -6.03 -0.51 11.35
CA ILE A 46 -4.62 -0.45 10.92
C ILE A 46 -3.77 -1.16 12.00
N ILE A 47 -2.85 -2.02 11.58
CA ILE A 47 -1.98 -2.77 12.50
C ILE A 47 -0.49 -2.67 12.16
N SER A 48 -0.14 -2.14 10.99
CA SER A 48 1.24 -1.99 10.54
C SER A 48 1.48 -0.61 9.91
N ALA A 49 2.65 -0.38 9.31
CA ALA A 49 3.05 0.93 8.79
C ALA A 49 3.72 0.89 7.41
N GLY A 50 3.61 -0.23 6.69
CA GLY A 50 4.22 -0.41 5.39
C GLY A 50 3.49 -1.46 4.54
N SER A 51 4.26 -2.18 3.73
CA SER A 51 3.74 -3.15 2.79
C SER A 51 3.08 -4.36 3.44
N GLU A 52 3.43 -4.65 4.68
CA GLU A 52 2.92 -5.77 5.46
C GLU A 52 1.49 -5.61 6.01
N GLU A 53 0.84 -4.46 5.75
CA GLU A 53 -0.51 -4.15 6.27
C GLU A 53 -1.60 -5.06 5.65
N PRO A 54 -2.28 -5.91 6.46
CA PRO A 54 -3.25 -6.86 5.93
C PRO A 54 -4.71 -6.38 6.00
N ASN A 55 -5.01 -5.33 6.75
CA ASN A 55 -6.37 -4.93 7.10
C ASN A 55 -6.80 -3.64 6.41
N ALA A 56 -5.97 -2.61 6.43
CA ALA A 56 -6.29 -1.26 5.98
C ALA A 56 -6.23 -1.14 4.46
N ILE A 57 -7.09 -1.89 3.78
CA ILE A 57 -7.17 -1.98 2.33
C ILE A 57 -8.38 -1.18 1.84
N VAL A 58 -8.14 -0.16 1.03
CA VAL A 58 -9.13 0.82 0.57
C VAL A 58 -9.31 0.78 -0.95
N GLN A 59 -10.42 1.34 -1.41
CA GLN A 59 -10.62 1.73 -2.79
C GLN A 59 -10.26 3.22 -2.92
N LEU A 60 -9.32 3.55 -3.79
CA LEU A 60 -8.97 4.92 -4.12
C LEU A 60 -9.78 5.42 -5.32
N GLU A 61 -10.02 6.72 -5.32
CA GLU A 61 -10.64 7.51 -6.37
C GLU A 61 -12.01 6.96 -6.80
N SER A 62 -12.45 7.30 -8.01
CA SER A 62 -13.75 6.88 -8.54
C SER A 62 -13.75 6.89 -10.07
N GLY A 63 -14.74 6.24 -10.67
CA GLY A 63 -14.90 6.22 -12.13
C GLY A 63 -13.81 5.39 -12.81
N GLU A 64 -13.14 6.00 -13.79
CA GLU A 64 -12.18 5.33 -14.69
C GLU A 64 -10.81 5.14 -14.04
N ILE A 65 -10.46 6.01 -13.10
CA ILE A 65 -9.19 5.99 -12.34
C ILE A 65 -9.31 5.28 -11.00
N THR A 66 -10.44 4.61 -10.74
CA THR A 66 -10.68 3.94 -9.46
C THR A 66 -9.67 2.82 -9.26
N GLU A 67 -8.99 2.78 -8.12
CA GLU A 67 -7.95 1.78 -7.83
C GLU A 67 -8.36 0.93 -6.62
N PRO A 68 -8.68 -0.36 -6.81
CA PRO A 68 -9.09 -1.24 -5.72
C PRO A 68 -7.88 -1.79 -4.96
N ASN A 69 -8.13 -2.21 -3.73
CA ASN A 69 -7.17 -2.95 -2.92
C ASN A 69 -5.85 -2.22 -2.56
N VAL A 70 -5.86 -0.89 -2.50
CA VAL A 70 -4.69 -0.10 -2.11
C VAL A 70 -4.51 -0.15 -0.60
N ARG A 71 -3.26 -0.32 -0.13
CA ARG A 71 -2.93 -0.28 1.30
C ARG A 71 -2.85 1.17 1.76
N ALA A 72 -3.64 1.53 2.78
CA ALA A 72 -3.66 2.89 3.33
C ALA A 72 -2.29 3.32 3.90
N THR A 73 -1.43 2.37 4.25
CA THR A 73 -0.07 2.59 4.75
C THR A 73 0.95 2.95 3.67
N GLU A 74 0.65 2.70 2.39
CA GLU A 74 1.59 2.94 1.27
C GLU A 74 1.22 4.17 0.43
N ILE A 75 0.02 4.72 0.59
CA ILE A 75 -0.43 5.90 -0.16
C ILE A 75 -0.26 7.18 0.67
N GLU A 76 0.52 8.13 0.15
CA GLU A 76 0.60 9.48 0.70
C GLU A 76 -0.67 10.27 0.42
N ILE A 77 -1.12 11.07 1.39
CA ILE A 77 -2.26 11.95 1.15
C ILE A 77 -1.90 13.11 0.22
N TYR A 78 -2.77 13.39 -0.74
CA TYR A 78 -2.72 14.57 -1.59
C TYR A 78 -4.04 15.32 -1.58
N GLU A 79 -4.00 16.58 -2.04
CA GLU A 79 -5.17 17.45 -2.02
C GLU A 79 -6.27 16.88 -2.91
N GLY A 80 -7.44 16.63 -2.31
CA GLY A 80 -8.58 16.07 -3.01
C GLY A 80 -8.61 14.55 -3.09
N LEU A 81 -7.66 13.84 -2.47
CA LEU A 81 -7.67 12.37 -2.39
C LEU A 81 -9.04 11.87 -1.89
N HIS A 82 -9.60 10.91 -2.61
CA HIS A 82 -10.84 10.25 -2.25
C HIS A 82 -10.61 8.75 -2.00
N ALA A 83 -10.96 8.27 -0.81
CA ALA A 83 -10.83 6.87 -0.45
C ALA A 83 -12.11 6.33 0.19
N THR A 84 -12.38 5.04 -0.01
CA THR A 84 -13.51 4.34 0.61
C THR A 84 -13.09 2.98 1.15
N SER A 85 -13.68 2.59 2.27
CA SER A 85 -13.54 1.26 2.83
C SER A 85 -14.25 0.23 1.95
N GLN A 86 -13.72 -0.98 1.90
CA GLN A 86 -14.18 -2.04 1.00
C GLN A 86 -15.01 -3.10 1.73
N ASN A 87 -15.86 -3.80 0.98
CA ASN A 87 -16.70 -4.92 1.43
C ASN A 87 -17.43 -4.69 2.77
N ASN A 88 -18.13 -3.56 2.89
CA ASN A 88 -18.96 -3.25 4.04
C ASN A 88 -20.28 -2.65 3.54
N TRP A 89 -21.43 -3.16 4.01
CA TRP A 89 -22.73 -2.68 3.56
C TRP A 89 -23.76 -2.62 4.70
N PRO A 90 -24.55 -1.54 4.81
CA PRO A 90 -24.53 -0.31 4.00
C PRO A 90 -23.36 0.64 4.28
N SER A 91 -22.66 0.50 5.40
CA SER A 91 -21.48 1.31 5.73
C SER A 91 -20.54 0.56 6.65
N LEU A 92 -19.33 1.08 6.85
CA LEU A 92 -18.33 0.46 7.71
C LEU A 92 -18.79 0.29 9.17
N ASN A 93 -19.53 1.26 9.71
CA ASN A 93 -20.06 1.22 11.08
C ASN A 93 -21.32 0.35 11.20
N LEU A 94 -22.15 0.34 10.15
CA LEU A 94 -23.39 -0.44 10.08
C LEU A 94 -23.24 -1.48 8.97
N ASP A 95 -22.53 -2.57 9.27
CA ASP A 95 -22.28 -3.66 8.32
C ASP A 95 -23.16 -4.87 8.63
N PHE A 96 -24.15 -5.16 7.78
CA PHE A 96 -25.04 -6.31 7.96
C PHE A 96 -24.31 -7.64 7.77
N GLY A 97 -23.19 -7.65 7.04
CA GLY A 97 -22.34 -8.83 6.91
C GLY A 97 -21.76 -9.31 8.24
N SER A 98 -21.76 -8.46 9.28
CA SER A 98 -21.28 -8.80 10.63
C SER A 98 -22.03 -9.98 11.28
N ILE A 99 -23.24 -10.31 10.80
CA ILE A 99 -23.95 -11.53 11.22
C ILE A 99 -23.16 -12.82 10.93
N ASN A 100 -22.28 -12.79 9.93
CA ASN A 100 -21.41 -13.91 9.59
C ASN A 100 -20.42 -14.27 10.70
N ASP A 101 -20.08 -13.32 11.57
CA ASP A 101 -19.20 -13.58 12.71
C ASP A 101 -19.86 -14.50 13.73
N LEU A 102 -21.14 -14.25 14.04
CA LEU A 102 -21.95 -15.09 14.92
C LEU A 102 -22.09 -16.52 14.38
N LEU A 103 -22.22 -16.64 13.06
CA LEU A 103 -22.34 -17.92 12.36
C LEU A 103 -20.99 -18.51 11.92
N SER A 104 -19.86 -17.94 12.35
CA SER A 104 -18.53 -18.34 11.91
C SER A 104 -18.21 -19.85 12.07
N PRO A 105 -18.70 -20.59 13.10
CA PRO A 105 -18.51 -22.04 13.18
C PRO A 105 -19.09 -22.83 12.00
N PHE A 106 -20.11 -22.30 11.31
CA PHE A 106 -20.73 -22.93 10.14
C PHE A 106 -19.98 -22.66 8.84
N PHE A 107 -19.02 -21.74 8.86
CA PHE A 107 -18.23 -21.35 7.70
C PHE A 107 -16.75 -21.72 7.91
N PRO A 108 -16.37 -23.01 7.93
CA PRO A 108 -14.97 -23.42 7.94
C PRO A 108 -14.26 -23.02 6.63
N ALA A 109 -12.94 -23.16 6.59
CA ALA A 109 -12.18 -23.02 5.36
C ALA A 109 -12.72 -23.98 4.29
N GLY A 110 -12.86 -23.51 3.05
CA GLY A 110 -13.41 -24.32 1.94
C GLY A 110 -14.93 -24.58 1.99
N PHE A 111 -15.68 -24.01 2.95
CA PHE A 111 -17.14 -24.17 3.03
C PHE A 111 -17.84 -23.92 1.69
N TYR A 112 -17.48 -22.83 1.01
CA TYR A 112 -18.14 -22.45 -0.23
C TYR A 112 -17.88 -23.45 -1.37
N TYR A 113 -16.69 -24.06 -1.41
CA TYR A 113 -16.40 -25.13 -2.37
C TYR A 113 -17.26 -26.36 -2.12
N LYS A 114 -17.38 -26.77 -0.84
CA LYS A 114 -18.18 -27.95 -0.45
C LYS A 114 -19.67 -27.76 -0.69
N THR A 115 -20.19 -26.57 -0.38
CA THR A 115 -21.63 -26.31 -0.38
C THR A 115 -22.16 -25.87 -1.74
N PHE A 116 -21.39 -25.10 -2.52
CA PHE A 116 -21.90 -24.42 -3.72
C PHE A 116 -21.30 -24.90 -5.05
N MET A 117 -20.23 -25.70 -5.08
CA MET A 117 -19.76 -26.25 -6.37
C MET A 117 -20.69 -27.32 -6.95
N TRP A 118 -21.57 -27.87 -6.13
CA TRP A 118 -22.57 -28.85 -6.54
C TRP A 118 -23.98 -28.37 -6.13
N PRO A 119 -25.00 -28.47 -7.01
CA PRO A 119 -24.95 -28.98 -8.38
C PRO A 119 -24.30 -27.99 -9.38
N PRO A 120 -23.51 -28.45 -10.36
CA PRO A 120 -22.80 -27.57 -11.31
C PRO A 120 -23.70 -26.58 -12.07
N LYS A 121 -24.96 -26.97 -12.33
CA LYS A 121 -25.95 -26.11 -13.02
C LYS A 121 -26.24 -24.81 -12.28
N PHE A 122 -26.09 -24.79 -10.96
CA PHE A 122 -26.35 -23.61 -10.13
C PHE A 122 -25.10 -22.76 -9.86
N TRP A 123 -23.91 -23.23 -10.25
CA TRP A 123 -22.66 -22.53 -9.98
C TRP A 123 -22.68 -21.07 -10.44
N LYS A 124 -23.12 -20.79 -11.68
CA LYS A 124 -23.22 -19.41 -12.20
C LYS A 124 -24.10 -18.49 -11.32
N LYS A 125 -25.15 -19.05 -10.70
CA LYS A 125 -26.03 -18.32 -9.79
C LYS A 125 -25.36 -18.09 -8.43
N TYR A 126 -24.76 -19.13 -7.85
CA TYR A 126 -24.04 -19.02 -6.58
C TYR A 126 -22.84 -18.08 -6.69
N GLU A 127 -22.05 -18.22 -7.75
CA GLU A 127 -20.88 -17.40 -8.04
C GLU A 127 -21.23 -15.91 -8.08
N TYR A 128 -22.35 -15.53 -8.70
CA TYR A 128 -22.80 -14.14 -8.74
C TYR A 128 -22.97 -13.53 -7.33
N PHE A 129 -23.61 -14.26 -6.41
CA PHE A 129 -23.79 -13.80 -5.03
C PHE A 129 -22.51 -13.89 -4.20
N ILE A 130 -21.76 -14.99 -4.34
CA ILE A 130 -20.50 -15.21 -3.62
C ILE A 130 -19.47 -14.14 -3.99
N ARG A 131 -19.33 -13.79 -5.27
CA ARG A 131 -18.42 -12.72 -5.72
C ARG A 131 -18.77 -11.37 -5.10
N ARG A 132 -20.06 -11.06 -4.95
CA ARG A 132 -20.51 -9.83 -4.32
C ARG A 132 -20.26 -9.80 -2.81
N ALA A 133 -20.30 -10.94 -2.14
CA ALA A 133 -20.09 -11.06 -0.69
C ALA A 133 -18.62 -11.23 -0.29
N ALA A 134 -17.81 -11.87 -1.14
CA ALA A 134 -16.41 -12.19 -0.86
C ALA A 134 -15.42 -11.28 -1.61
N GLY A 135 -15.88 -10.49 -2.58
CA GLY A 135 -15.06 -9.49 -3.27
C GLY A 135 -14.80 -8.27 -2.39
N LEU A 136 -13.57 -7.75 -2.44
CA LEU A 136 -13.18 -6.53 -1.71
C LEU A 136 -13.43 -5.28 -2.56
N GLY A 137 -12.51 -4.99 -3.47
CA GLY A 137 -12.58 -3.81 -4.34
C GLY A 137 -13.32 -4.01 -5.66
N LYS A 138 -13.55 -2.90 -6.35
CA LYS A 138 -14.17 -2.82 -7.67
C LYS A 138 -13.15 -2.30 -8.68
N SER A 139 -12.93 -3.08 -9.73
CA SER A 139 -12.12 -2.67 -10.87
C SER A 139 -12.86 -1.60 -11.70
N PRO A 140 -12.13 -0.65 -12.32
CA PRO A 140 -12.71 0.18 -13.37
C PRO A 140 -13.22 -0.69 -14.52
N THR A 141 -14.26 -0.20 -15.21
CA THR A 141 -14.85 -0.87 -16.39
C THR A 141 -14.54 -0.17 -17.70
N LYS A 142 -13.87 0.98 -17.63
CA LYS A 142 -13.44 1.77 -18.77
C LYS A 142 -11.91 1.75 -18.83
N ASP A 143 -11.38 2.16 -19.97
CA ASP A 143 -9.95 2.18 -20.20
C ASP A 143 -9.26 3.20 -19.28
N ASP A 144 -8.05 2.85 -18.84
CA ASP A 144 -7.23 3.71 -17.99
C ASP A 144 -6.71 4.93 -18.79
N PRO A 145 -6.96 6.17 -18.34
CA PRO A 145 -6.50 7.37 -19.03
C PRO A 145 -5.00 7.67 -18.86
N HIS A 146 -4.30 6.98 -17.95
CA HIS A 146 -2.89 7.27 -17.67
C HIS A 146 -1.95 6.71 -18.74
N GLN A 147 -0.74 7.29 -18.78
CA GLN A 147 0.35 6.84 -19.65
C GLN A 147 1.47 6.27 -18.78
N TYR A 148 2.06 5.17 -19.26
CA TYR A 148 3.11 4.45 -18.57
C TYR A 148 4.32 4.31 -19.48
N GLU A 149 5.51 4.56 -18.93
CA GLU A 149 6.78 4.48 -19.66
C GLU A 149 7.69 3.44 -19.02
N HIS A 150 8.48 2.77 -19.85
CA HIS A 150 9.48 1.79 -19.42
C HIS A 150 10.88 2.32 -19.68
N PHE A 151 11.78 2.10 -18.73
CA PHE A 151 13.18 2.50 -18.85
C PHE A 151 14.11 1.31 -18.61
N HIS A 152 15.19 1.26 -19.38
CA HIS A 152 16.27 0.31 -19.18
C HIS A 152 17.47 1.03 -18.58
N TYR A 153 18.02 0.50 -17.49
CA TYR A 153 19.18 1.06 -16.82
C TYR A 153 20.16 -0.04 -16.43
N HIS A 154 21.43 0.13 -16.80
CA HIS A 154 22.51 -0.77 -16.42
C HIS A 154 23.38 -0.12 -15.34
N CYS A 155 23.72 -0.89 -14.31
CA CYS A 155 24.60 -0.54 -13.20
C CYS A 155 25.55 -1.72 -12.93
N ASP A 156 26.68 -1.45 -12.28
CA ASP A 156 27.57 -2.50 -11.79
C ASP A 156 26.97 -3.18 -10.57
N VAL A 157 26.33 -2.40 -9.67
CA VAL A 157 25.68 -2.90 -8.47
C VAL A 157 24.31 -2.27 -8.28
N LEU A 158 23.30 -3.11 -8.08
CA LEU A 158 21.95 -2.73 -7.63
C LEU A 158 21.85 -2.95 -6.12
N ILE A 159 21.48 -1.89 -5.38
CA ILE A 159 21.13 -1.95 -3.97
C ILE A 159 19.62 -1.82 -3.85
N VAL A 160 19.01 -2.81 -3.20
CA VAL A 160 17.56 -2.83 -2.91
C VAL A 160 17.36 -2.45 -1.45
N GLY A 161 16.78 -1.28 -1.21
CA GLY A 161 16.58 -0.67 0.09
C GLY A 161 17.59 0.43 0.41
N GLY A 162 17.08 1.62 0.70
CA GLY A 162 17.78 2.82 1.14
C GLY A 162 17.88 2.94 2.67
N GLY A 163 17.81 1.83 3.40
CA GLY A 163 18.12 1.77 4.83
C GLY A 163 19.61 1.95 5.11
N ILE A 164 19.98 2.05 6.39
CA ILE A 164 21.37 2.32 6.81
C ILE A 164 22.38 1.34 6.20
N SER A 165 22.08 0.03 6.19
CA SER A 165 22.95 -0.97 5.56
C SER A 165 23.17 -0.71 4.06
N GLY A 166 22.10 -0.39 3.33
CA GLY A 166 22.16 -0.03 1.92
C GLY A 166 23.00 1.23 1.69
N LEU A 167 22.80 2.27 2.48
CA LEU A 167 23.55 3.53 2.34
C LEU A 167 25.04 3.37 2.64
N TYR A 168 25.43 2.61 3.66
CA TYR A 168 26.85 2.32 3.91
C TYR A 168 27.46 1.46 2.81
N ALA A 169 26.73 0.48 2.29
CA ALA A 169 27.17 -0.31 1.14
C ALA A 169 27.40 0.59 -0.09
N THR A 170 26.45 1.50 -0.40
CA THR A 170 26.61 2.52 -1.45
C THR A 170 27.91 3.29 -1.28
N LYS A 171 28.17 3.85 -0.10
CA LYS A 171 29.38 4.64 0.16
C LYS A 171 30.68 3.86 -0.10
N LEU A 172 30.72 2.57 0.23
CA LEU A 172 31.88 1.72 -0.03
C LEU A 172 32.04 1.42 -1.52
N LEU A 173 30.96 1.16 -2.24
CA LEU A 173 30.98 0.87 -3.68
C LEU A 173 31.35 2.09 -4.52
N LEU A 174 30.92 3.28 -4.12
CA LEU A 174 31.33 4.53 -4.76
C LEU A 174 32.84 4.79 -4.60
N LYS A 175 33.43 4.46 -3.44
CA LYS A 175 34.89 4.51 -3.26
C LYS A 175 35.65 3.54 -4.16
N ALA A 176 34.99 2.45 -4.57
CA ALA A 176 35.52 1.50 -5.55
C ALA A 176 35.26 1.93 -7.01
N ASN A 177 34.74 3.14 -7.23
CA ASN A 177 34.41 3.71 -8.54
C ASN A 177 33.40 2.86 -9.36
N LEU A 178 32.49 2.18 -8.68
CA LEU A 178 31.42 1.37 -9.30
C LEU A 178 30.18 2.23 -9.58
N LYS A 179 29.45 1.88 -10.66
CA LYS A 179 28.14 2.43 -10.99
C LYS A 179 27.06 1.78 -10.12
N VAL A 180 26.53 2.55 -9.17
CA VAL A 180 25.57 2.07 -8.17
C VAL A 180 24.18 2.62 -8.44
N LEU A 181 23.19 1.73 -8.51
CA LEU A 181 21.78 2.07 -8.49
C LEU A 181 21.19 1.69 -7.13
N VAL A 182 20.61 2.65 -6.42
CA VAL A 182 19.87 2.42 -5.18
C VAL A 182 18.38 2.58 -5.46
N ILE A 183 17.58 1.58 -5.09
CA ILE A 183 16.12 1.61 -5.18
C ILE A 183 15.53 1.58 -3.78
N GLU A 184 14.70 2.55 -3.44
CA GLU A 184 13.99 2.67 -2.16
C GLU A 184 12.47 2.74 -2.40
N GLN A 185 11.71 1.92 -1.67
CA GLN A 185 10.25 1.87 -1.77
C GLN A 185 9.58 3.10 -1.15
N SER A 186 10.19 3.69 -0.13
CA SER A 186 9.68 4.86 0.59
C SER A 186 10.10 6.19 -0.07
N PRO A 187 9.44 7.31 0.27
CA PRO A 187 9.79 8.64 -0.21
C PRO A 187 11.11 9.17 0.38
N GLU A 188 11.53 8.60 1.51
CA GLU A 188 12.70 9.02 2.30
C GLU A 188 13.68 7.86 2.48
N LEU A 189 14.97 8.19 2.51
CA LEU A 189 16.04 7.24 2.83
C LEU A 189 16.19 7.12 4.35
N GLY A 190 16.75 5.99 4.80
CA GLY A 190 16.99 5.70 6.22
C GLY A 190 16.25 4.46 6.72
N GLY A 191 15.23 4.00 6.00
CA GLY A 191 14.45 2.81 6.35
C GLY A 191 13.90 2.90 7.77
N GLN A 192 14.04 1.84 8.56
CA GLN A 192 13.50 1.79 9.93
C GLN A 192 14.06 2.87 10.87
N TYR A 193 15.24 3.44 10.59
CA TYR A 193 15.84 4.47 11.44
C TYR A 193 15.06 5.79 11.43
N LEU A 194 14.23 6.04 10.41
CA LEU A 194 13.29 7.17 10.38
C LEU A 194 12.30 7.15 11.55
N ASN A 195 12.04 5.95 12.10
CA ASN A 195 11.10 5.75 13.21
C ASN A 195 11.80 5.75 14.59
N THR A 196 13.07 6.15 14.66
CA THR A 196 13.86 6.12 15.90
C THR A 196 14.45 7.49 16.21
N ASP A 197 14.59 7.80 17.50
CA ASP A 197 15.28 9.02 17.95
C ASP A 197 16.77 9.05 17.56
N SER A 198 17.32 7.91 17.13
CA SER A 198 18.72 7.76 16.67
C SER A 198 18.96 8.27 15.24
N PHE A 199 17.93 8.74 14.54
CA PHE A 199 18.01 9.26 13.17
C PHE A 199 19.14 10.29 12.96
N LYS A 200 19.37 11.16 13.95
CA LYS A 200 20.41 12.21 13.91
C LYS A 200 21.82 11.68 13.66
N THR A 201 22.09 10.43 14.02
CA THR A 201 23.42 9.82 13.88
C THR A 201 23.77 9.54 12.41
N HIS A 202 22.76 9.28 11.57
CA HIS A 202 22.95 8.89 10.17
C HIS A 202 22.43 9.93 9.17
N GLU A 203 21.91 11.06 9.65
CA GLU A 203 21.46 12.16 8.80
C GLU A 203 22.59 12.68 7.89
N VAL A 204 23.83 12.65 8.37
CA VAL A 204 25.01 13.09 7.61
C VAL A 204 25.23 12.22 6.36
N ILE A 205 25.16 10.88 6.48
CA ILE A 205 25.37 9.99 5.33
C ILE A 205 24.21 10.07 4.34
N ILE A 206 22.98 10.25 4.83
CA ILE A 206 21.80 10.43 3.97
C ILE A 206 21.96 11.69 3.13
N LYS A 207 22.25 12.84 3.76
CA LYS A 207 22.45 14.11 3.05
C LYS A 207 23.60 14.04 2.06
N GLU A 208 24.73 13.47 2.47
CA GLU A 208 25.89 13.25 1.60
C GLU A 208 25.48 12.47 0.34
N LEU A 209 24.80 11.32 0.47
CA LEU A 209 24.42 10.52 -0.70
C LEU A 209 23.31 11.17 -1.54
N GLU A 210 22.37 11.90 -0.95
CA GLU A 210 21.37 12.65 -1.70
C GLU A 210 21.98 13.80 -2.53
N GLU A 211 22.99 14.51 -2.00
CA GLU A 211 23.71 15.56 -2.72
C GLU A 211 24.50 15.04 -3.93
N HIS A 212 24.98 13.79 -3.83
CA HIS A 212 25.67 13.07 -4.90
C HIS A 212 24.70 12.31 -5.84
N ASN A 213 23.39 12.38 -5.63
CA ASN A 213 22.46 11.68 -6.51
C ASN A 213 22.55 12.22 -7.96
N ASN A 214 22.70 11.31 -8.93
CA ASN A 214 22.99 11.59 -10.34
C ASN A 214 24.35 12.24 -10.59
N LYS A 215 25.27 12.16 -9.63
CA LYS A 215 26.69 12.50 -9.73
C LYS A 215 27.51 11.26 -9.35
N ASP A 216 28.79 11.25 -9.68
CA ASP A 216 29.78 10.29 -9.16
C ASP A 216 29.31 8.83 -9.18
N ASN A 217 28.84 8.35 -10.34
CA ASN A 217 28.40 6.97 -10.56
C ASN A 217 27.22 6.50 -9.67
N LEU A 218 26.50 7.41 -9.02
CA LEU A 218 25.34 7.11 -8.16
C LEU A 218 24.02 7.52 -8.81
N LYS A 219 23.03 6.62 -8.79
CA LYS A 219 21.62 6.95 -9.02
C LYS A 219 20.76 6.40 -7.88
N ILE A 220 19.98 7.25 -7.24
CA ILE A 220 19.00 6.87 -6.21
C ILE A 220 17.60 7.13 -6.77
N VAL A 221 16.75 6.11 -6.75
CA VAL A 221 15.33 6.18 -7.12
C VAL A 221 14.49 5.80 -5.90
N LYS A 222 13.66 6.74 -5.45
CA LYS A 222 12.75 6.61 -4.30
C LYS A 222 11.33 6.30 -4.80
N ASN A 223 10.40 5.97 -3.91
CA ASN A 223 9.04 5.56 -4.27
C ASN A 223 9.02 4.44 -5.34
N SER A 224 9.94 3.49 -5.24
CA SER A 224 10.16 2.46 -6.26
C SER A 224 10.40 1.10 -5.62
N THR A 225 9.63 0.11 -6.04
CA THR A 225 9.69 -1.25 -5.51
C THR A 225 10.37 -2.18 -6.50
N VAL A 226 11.44 -2.85 -6.05
CA VAL A 226 11.99 -4.00 -6.79
C VAL A 226 11.12 -5.21 -6.50
N PHE A 227 10.25 -5.56 -7.44
CA PHE A 227 9.27 -6.65 -7.25
C PHE A 227 9.77 -8.01 -7.74
N ALA A 228 10.84 -8.06 -8.53
CA ALA A 228 11.36 -9.31 -9.08
C ALA A 228 12.88 -9.25 -9.29
N TYR A 229 13.54 -10.39 -9.07
CA TYR A 229 14.89 -10.67 -9.52
C TYR A 229 14.83 -11.87 -10.47
N MET A 230 15.28 -11.66 -11.70
CA MET A 230 15.19 -12.66 -12.78
C MET A 230 16.59 -12.94 -13.33
N HIS A 231 16.86 -14.20 -13.67
CA HIS A 231 18.06 -14.55 -14.41
C HIS A 231 17.87 -14.17 -15.89
N SER A 232 18.89 -13.57 -16.49
CA SER A 232 18.96 -13.47 -17.94
C SER A 232 19.36 -14.84 -18.48
N ASN A 233 18.43 -15.55 -19.11
CA ASN A 233 18.77 -16.72 -19.94
C ASN A 233 19.38 -16.27 -21.27
#